data_AF-A0A950RCY2-F1
#
_entry.id   AF-A0A950RCY2-F1
#
_cell.length_a   1.000
_cell.length_b   1.000
_cell.length_c   1.000
_cell.angle_alpha   90.00
_cell.angle_beta   90.00
_cell.angle_gamma   90.00
#
_symmetry.space_group_name_H-M   'P 1'
#
loop_
_entity.id
_entity.type
_entity.pdbx_description
1 polymer ?
#
loop_
_entity_poly.entity_id
_entity_poly.type
_entity_poly.pdbx_seq_one_letter_code
_entity_poly.pdbx_strand_id
1 'polypeptide(L)'
;MRKIFLGLIGMLLPWPLLAAQTQTVPAGTPVTITVSPAAPSAPPVSINLKGRHGHVTPFRQGFTHTGGGTIDVQQPTPDALVITMFGVVVAGPHPCKDSVATLNFDLCQDLEISFDDPKVKKAKFSLEARAIGLLRSEGMHHGCGGASISVAAAAVNCETSEVIAISLTPHSVGGGENLSINDHEGPVEQTPIMAGKYTYHQTFVITAEHTRGIIPSKAASAEFDPTALDPLWISYWEPFHGATKKDFGFQVILKVADDTPKEEPKAEEKKDEKKNGDEKKPEVRLSY
;
A
#
# COMPACT_ATOMS: atom_id res chain seq x y z
N MET A 1 61.74 5.04 -2.38
CA MET A 1 62.17 4.08 -3.43
C MET A 1 60.94 3.69 -4.25
N ARG A 2 61.06 3.70 -5.59
CA ARG A 2 60.26 3.02 -6.65
C ARG A 2 58.72 3.14 -6.58
N LYS A 3 58.02 3.99 -7.35
CA LYS A 3 57.68 4.00 -8.82
C LYS A 3 57.09 2.68 -9.37
N ILE A 4 55.89 2.77 -10.00
CA ILE A 4 55.35 2.17 -11.28
C ILE A 4 53.79 2.24 -11.20
N PHE A 5 53.06 3.11 -11.92
CA PHE A 5 52.55 3.12 -13.32
C PHE A 5 51.54 2.01 -13.71
N LEU A 6 50.30 2.41 -14.06
CA LEU A 6 49.43 1.97 -15.18
C LEU A 6 48.06 2.67 -14.95
N GLY A 7 47.51 3.57 -15.76
CA GLY A 7 47.63 3.76 -17.20
C GLY A 7 46.37 3.21 -17.89
N LEU A 8 45.18 3.77 -17.60
CA LEU A 8 43.94 3.43 -18.31
C LEU A 8 43.43 4.64 -19.11
N ILE A 9 43.84 4.68 -20.38
CA ILE A 9 43.32 5.60 -21.39
C ILE A 9 42.05 4.95 -21.95
N GLY A 10 40.90 5.36 -21.44
CA GLY A 10 39.59 4.98 -21.97
C GLY A 10 39.15 5.94 -23.06
N MET A 11 38.99 5.43 -24.28
CA MET A 11 38.57 6.15 -25.48
C MET A 11 37.25 6.92 -25.29
N LEU A 12 37.30 8.23 -25.51
CA LEU A 12 36.14 9.08 -25.80
C LEU A 12 35.70 8.81 -27.25
N LEU A 13 34.67 7.98 -27.43
CA LEU A 13 33.97 7.89 -28.72
C LEU A 13 32.89 8.98 -28.78
N PRO A 14 32.81 9.77 -29.86
CA PRO A 14 31.75 10.74 -30.06
C PRO A 14 30.42 10.03 -30.32
N TRP A 15 29.39 10.36 -29.54
CA TRP A 15 28.01 9.94 -29.80
C TRP A 15 27.52 10.61 -31.09
N PRO A 16 27.05 9.87 -32.09
CA PRO A 16 26.45 10.48 -33.27
C PRO A 16 25.11 11.12 -32.87
N LEU A 17 25.02 12.44 -33.05
CA LEU A 17 23.73 13.12 -33.18
C LEU A 17 23.04 12.59 -34.44
N LEU A 18 22.08 11.68 -34.27
CA LEU A 18 21.15 11.37 -35.36
C LEU A 18 20.28 12.60 -35.61
N ALA A 19 20.60 13.33 -36.68
CA ALA A 19 19.70 14.30 -37.27
C ALA A 19 18.40 13.59 -37.68
N ALA A 20 17.26 14.08 -37.19
CA ALA A 20 15.94 13.57 -37.56
C ALA A 20 15.74 13.73 -39.08
N GLN A 21 15.83 12.63 -39.81
CA GLN A 21 15.65 12.62 -41.25
C GLN A 21 14.14 12.72 -41.55
N THR A 22 13.72 13.78 -42.24
CA THR A 22 12.34 13.99 -42.68
C THR A 22 11.98 12.95 -43.74
N GLN A 23 11.38 11.84 -43.32
CA GLN A 23 10.91 10.80 -44.22
C GLN A 23 9.53 11.16 -44.76
N THR A 24 9.45 11.47 -46.06
CA THR A 24 8.20 11.74 -46.77
C THR A 24 7.45 10.43 -47.01
N VAL A 25 6.37 10.21 -46.26
CA VAL A 25 5.52 9.00 -46.40
C VAL A 25 4.52 9.21 -47.55
N PRO A 26 4.37 8.24 -48.47
CA PRO A 26 3.40 8.32 -49.57
C PRO A 26 1.95 8.39 -49.08
N ALA A 27 1.14 9.22 -49.74
CA ALA A 27 -0.29 9.35 -49.48
C ALA A 27 -1.01 7.99 -49.64
N GLY A 28 -1.81 7.60 -48.63
CA GLY A 28 -2.57 6.35 -48.62
C GLY A 28 -2.00 5.23 -47.74
N THR A 29 -0.84 5.42 -47.12
CA THR A 29 -0.26 4.45 -46.18
C THR A 29 -0.80 4.71 -44.76
N PRO A 30 -1.40 3.73 -44.06
CA PRO A 30 -1.81 3.91 -42.67
C PRO A 30 -0.57 4.15 -41.79
N VAL A 31 -0.47 5.35 -41.22
CA VAL A 31 0.62 5.73 -40.29
C VAL A 31 0.22 5.33 -38.88
N THR A 32 0.85 4.29 -38.33
CA THR A 32 0.74 3.96 -36.92
C THR A 32 1.59 4.95 -36.11
N ILE A 33 0.96 6.01 -35.60
CA ILE A 33 1.62 6.96 -34.69
C ILE A 33 1.81 6.25 -33.35
N THR A 34 3.01 5.73 -33.13
CA THR A 34 3.44 5.23 -31.81
C THR A 34 3.86 6.43 -30.97
N VAL A 35 2.92 6.97 -30.19
CA VAL A 35 3.25 7.95 -29.16
C VAL A 35 3.96 7.19 -28.04
N SER A 36 5.28 7.32 -27.94
CA SER A 36 6.04 6.85 -26.77
C SER A 36 5.90 7.90 -25.68
N PRO A 37 5.20 7.61 -24.56
CA PRO A 37 5.09 8.56 -23.45
C PRO A 37 6.50 8.92 -22.94
N ALA A 38 6.71 10.18 -22.58
CA ALA A 38 7.92 10.58 -21.87
C ALA A 38 8.00 9.75 -20.57
N ALA A 39 9.19 9.21 -20.28
CA ALA A 39 9.39 8.47 -19.04
C ALA A 39 9.03 9.38 -17.85
N PRO A 40 8.23 8.90 -16.88
CA PRO A 40 7.88 9.70 -15.71
C PRO A 40 9.15 10.14 -14.98
N SER A 41 9.19 11.39 -14.53
CA SER A 41 10.32 11.89 -13.74
C SER A 41 10.42 11.09 -12.44
N ALA A 42 11.64 10.67 -12.08
CA ALA A 42 11.88 9.97 -10.82
C ALA A 42 11.41 10.83 -9.63
N PRO A 43 10.83 10.22 -8.58
CA PRO A 43 10.40 10.96 -7.40
C PRO A 43 11.61 11.59 -6.69
N PRO A 44 11.43 12.76 -6.05
CA PRO A 44 12.50 13.47 -5.37
C PRO A 44 13.03 12.76 -4.11
N VAL A 45 12.23 11.83 -3.56
CA VAL A 45 12.53 11.02 -2.38
C VAL A 45 12.17 9.58 -2.72
N SER A 46 13.00 8.63 -2.31
CA SER A 46 12.75 7.20 -2.52
C SER A 46 12.98 6.36 -1.27
N ILE A 47 12.35 5.18 -1.29
CA ILE A 47 12.41 4.14 -0.27
C ILE A 47 13.31 3.03 -0.80
N ASN A 48 14.44 2.78 -0.15
CA ASN A 48 15.30 1.66 -0.49
C ASN A 48 15.04 0.51 0.49
N LEU A 49 14.48 -0.59 0.01
CA LEU A 49 14.22 -1.77 0.82
C LEU A 49 15.54 -2.49 1.17
N LYS A 50 15.72 -2.83 2.45
CA LYS A 50 16.90 -3.53 2.97
C LYS A 50 16.52 -4.90 3.55
N GLY A 51 17.04 -5.24 4.72
CA GLY A 51 16.73 -6.48 5.43
C GLY A 51 15.24 -6.63 5.65
N ARG A 52 14.75 -7.87 5.55
CA ARG A 52 13.35 -8.22 5.78
C ARG A 52 13.26 -9.47 6.62
N HIS A 53 12.44 -9.44 7.66
CA HIS A 53 12.03 -10.58 8.44
C HIS A 53 10.51 -10.63 8.48
N GLY A 54 9.91 -11.58 7.78
CA GLY A 54 8.47 -11.80 7.80
C GLY A 54 8.17 -13.25 8.12
N HIS A 55 7.27 -13.50 9.06
CA HIS A 55 6.83 -14.85 9.38
C HIS A 55 5.32 -14.88 9.62
N VAL A 56 4.73 -16.03 9.30
CA VAL A 56 3.35 -16.34 9.60
C VAL A 56 3.34 -17.60 10.46
N THR A 57 2.88 -17.48 11.69
CA THR A 57 2.87 -18.58 12.67
C THR A 57 1.46 -19.14 12.79
N PRO A 58 1.20 -20.36 12.28
CA PRO A 58 -0.08 -21.01 12.49
C PRO A 58 -0.16 -21.64 13.88
N PHE A 59 -1.34 -21.56 14.49
CA PHE A 59 -1.72 -22.36 15.65
C PHE A 59 -2.99 -23.14 15.35
N ARG A 60 -3.01 -24.44 15.70
CA ARG A 60 -4.13 -25.34 15.43
C ARG A 60 -4.34 -26.30 16.59
N GLN A 61 -5.58 -26.38 17.04
CA GLN A 61 -6.04 -27.34 18.03
C GLN A 61 -7.43 -27.85 17.62
N GLY A 62 -7.72 -29.14 17.80
CA GLY A 62 -9.05 -29.67 17.50
C GLY A 62 -9.29 -30.00 16.03
N PHE A 63 -10.51 -29.78 15.55
CA PHE A 63 -10.90 -29.91 14.15
C PHE A 63 -10.79 -28.54 13.48
N THR A 64 -9.64 -28.28 12.87
CA THR A 64 -9.29 -26.95 12.35
C THR A 64 -8.61 -27.03 11.01
N HIS A 65 -8.59 -25.90 10.31
CA HIS A 65 -7.79 -25.68 9.13
C HIS A 65 -7.18 -24.28 9.15
N THR A 66 -5.98 -24.14 8.63
CA THR A 66 -5.34 -22.86 8.33
C THR A 66 -4.94 -22.93 6.88
N GLY A 67 -5.36 -21.95 6.09
CA GLY A 67 -5.03 -21.83 4.67
C GLY A 67 -4.43 -20.46 4.40
N GLY A 68 -3.65 -20.34 3.33
CA GLY A 68 -2.91 -19.11 3.06
C GLY A 68 -1.86 -18.85 4.13
N GLY A 69 -1.56 -17.58 4.40
CA GLY A 69 -0.43 -17.17 5.24
C GLY A 69 0.69 -16.57 4.42
N THR A 70 0.36 -15.61 3.57
CA THR A 70 1.32 -14.94 2.68
C THR A 70 1.47 -13.48 3.11
N ILE A 71 2.71 -13.02 3.18
CA ILE A 71 3.06 -11.60 3.32
C ILE A 71 3.64 -11.16 1.98
N ASP A 72 2.89 -10.35 1.25
CA ASP A 72 3.32 -9.76 -0.02
C ASP A 72 3.83 -8.34 0.21
N VAL A 73 4.98 -8.02 -0.38
CA VAL A 73 5.63 -6.70 -0.26
C VAL A 73 5.95 -6.24 -1.67
N GLN A 74 5.23 -5.22 -2.13
CA GLN A 74 5.36 -4.67 -3.47
C GLN A 74 5.82 -3.22 -3.40
N GLN A 75 6.74 -2.85 -4.27
CA GLN A 75 7.18 -1.46 -4.44
C GLN A 75 6.79 -0.99 -5.86
N PRO A 76 5.54 -0.55 -6.07
CA PRO A 76 5.06 -0.15 -7.40
C PRO A 76 5.79 1.08 -7.94
N THR A 77 6.24 1.98 -7.05
CA THR A 77 7.06 3.15 -7.36
C THR A 77 8.15 3.30 -6.30
N PRO A 78 9.29 3.98 -6.60
CA PRO A 78 10.37 4.12 -5.62
C PRO A 78 9.94 4.80 -4.31
N ASP A 79 8.89 5.62 -4.33
CA ASP A 79 8.35 6.39 -3.21
C ASP A 79 7.15 5.73 -2.50
N ALA A 80 6.72 4.54 -2.93
CA ALA A 80 5.58 3.84 -2.35
C ALA A 80 5.85 2.36 -2.10
N LEU A 81 5.48 1.89 -0.92
CA LEU A 81 5.54 0.50 -0.49
C LEU A 81 4.12 0.03 -0.16
N VAL A 82 3.70 -1.09 -0.75
CA VAL A 82 2.41 -1.73 -0.50
C VAL A 82 2.68 -3.09 0.13
N ILE A 83 2.21 -3.29 1.35
CA ILE A 83 2.33 -4.57 2.05
C ILE A 83 0.94 -5.15 2.21
N THR A 84 0.76 -6.43 1.86
CA THR A 84 -0.52 -7.13 2.06
C THR A 84 -0.32 -8.47 2.77
N MET A 85 -1.10 -8.72 3.82
CA MET A 85 -1.12 -9.96 4.59
C MET A 85 -2.41 -10.73 4.31
N PHE A 86 -2.28 -11.96 3.82
CA PHE A 86 -3.40 -12.82 3.43
C PHE A 86 -3.43 -14.12 4.23
N GLY A 87 -4.61 -14.55 4.67
CA GLY A 87 -4.78 -15.87 5.25
C GLY A 87 -6.21 -16.23 5.59
N VAL A 88 -6.41 -17.49 5.93
CA VAL A 88 -7.69 -18.06 6.32
C VAL A 88 -7.50 -18.98 7.51
N VAL A 89 -8.42 -18.89 8.47
CA VAL A 89 -8.50 -19.83 9.59
C VAL A 89 -9.92 -20.35 9.73
N VAL A 90 -10.04 -21.64 10.08
CA VAL A 90 -11.31 -22.34 10.20
C VAL A 90 -11.27 -23.25 11.42
N ALA A 91 -12.33 -23.25 12.22
CA ALA A 91 -12.51 -24.13 13.35
C ALA A 91 -13.93 -24.73 13.33
N GLY A 92 -14.01 -26.06 13.32
CA GLY A 92 -15.28 -26.78 13.35
C GLY A 92 -15.49 -27.56 14.64
N PRO A 93 -16.69 -28.14 14.84
CA PRO A 93 -17.00 -28.93 16.02
C PRO A 93 -16.12 -30.18 16.10
N HIS A 94 -15.68 -30.52 17.31
CA HIS A 94 -15.01 -31.78 17.60
C HIS A 94 -15.67 -32.44 18.84
N PRO A 95 -15.89 -33.76 18.85
CA PRO A 95 -16.70 -34.41 19.89
C PRO A 95 -16.09 -34.31 21.30
N CYS A 96 -14.76 -34.32 21.40
CA CYS A 96 -14.05 -34.45 22.69
C CYS A 96 -13.26 -33.22 23.14
N LYS A 97 -13.17 -32.16 22.34
CA LYS A 97 -12.34 -30.97 22.64
C LYS A 97 -12.80 -29.78 21.83
N ASP A 98 -12.44 -28.59 22.30
CA ASP A 98 -12.64 -27.36 21.55
C ASP A 98 -11.62 -27.27 20.41
N SER A 99 -12.00 -26.54 19.37
CA SER A 99 -11.21 -26.30 18.17
C SER A 99 -10.82 -24.84 18.08
N VAL A 100 -9.54 -24.55 17.81
CA VAL A 100 -9.02 -23.19 17.67
C VAL A 100 -7.96 -23.14 16.58
N ALA A 101 -8.12 -22.22 15.65
CA ALA A 101 -7.20 -21.96 14.56
C ALA A 101 -6.80 -20.48 14.55
N THR A 102 -5.51 -20.19 14.48
CA THR A 102 -4.98 -18.82 14.44
C THR A 102 -3.88 -18.72 13.40
N LEU A 103 -3.79 -17.57 12.72
CA LEU A 103 -2.60 -17.15 11.99
C LEU A 103 -2.11 -15.84 12.59
N ASN A 104 -0.87 -15.82 13.07
CA ASN A 104 -0.19 -14.62 13.53
C ASN A 104 0.83 -14.18 12.48
N PHE A 105 0.63 -13.01 11.91
CA PHE A 105 1.50 -12.38 10.93
C PHE A 105 2.36 -11.34 11.62
N ASP A 106 3.66 -11.39 11.34
CA ASP A 106 4.62 -10.41 11.83
C ASP A 106 5.61 -10.11 10.70
N LEU A 107 5.70 -8.84 10.32
CA LEU A 107 6.64 -8.33 9.33
C LEU A 107 7.47 -7.21 9.94
N CYS A 108 8.78 -7.36 9.84
CA CYS A 108 9.77 -6.32 10.06
C CYS A 108 10.53 -6.07 8.74
N GLN A 109 10.52 -4.84 8.25
CA GLN A 109 11.16 -4.42 7.00
C GLN A 109 12.04 -3.20 7.26
N ASP A 110 13.34 -3.35 7.06
CA ASP A 110 14.28 -2.23 7.12
C ASP A 110 14.17 -1.39 5.84
N LEU A 111 14.12 -0.07 6.03
CA LEU A 111 13.97 0.93 5.00
C LEU A 111 15.14 1.93 5.08
N GLU A 112 15.60 2.42 3.93
CA GLU A 112 16.50 3.56 3.86
C GLU A 112 15.87 4.64 2.96
N ILE A 113 15.58 5.78 3.55
CA ILE A 113 15.02 6.94 2.83
C ILE A 113 16.17 7.75 2.26
N SER A 114 16.22 7.90 0.93
CA SER A 114 17.18 8.75 0.23
C SER A 114 16.48 9.97 -0.36
N PHE A 115 17.15 11.12 -0.24
CA PHE A 115 16.74 12.35 -0.93
C PHE A 115 17.54 12.42 -2.21
N ASP A 116 16.87 12.09 -3.32
CA ASP A 116 17.51 11.96 -4.61
C ASP A 116 17.65 13.32 -5.31
N ASP A 117 16.77 14.28 -4.97
CA ASP A 117 16.93 15.69 -5.34
C ASP A 117 17.65 16.46 -4.22
N PRO A 118 18.83 17.06 -4.46
CA PRO A 118 19.57 17.84 -3.47
C PRO A 118 18.82 19.10 -2.98
N LYS A 119 17.75 19.52 -3.65
CA LYS A 119 16.89 20.63 -3.21
C LYS A 119 15.97 20.25 -2.05
N VAL A 120 15.67 18.97 -1.90
CA VAL A 120 14.78 18.46 -0.86
C VAL A 120 15.52 18.40 0.45
N LYS A 121 14.95 19.02 1.49
CA LYS A 121 15.52 19.00 2.85
C LYS A 121 14.64 18.30 3.87
N LYS A 122 13.37 18.09 3.53
CA LYS A 122 12.37 17.49 4.40
C LYS A 122 11.47 16.63 3.54
N ALA A 123 11.07 15.49 4.08
CA ALA A 123 10.03 14.66 3.50
C ALA A 123 8.91 14.46 4.53
N LYS A 124 7.83 13.82 4.08
CA LYS A 124 6.75 13.33 4.93
C LYS A 124 6.49 11.85 4.68
N PHE A 125 6.18 11.11 5.74
CA PHE A 125 5.57 9.79 5.59
C PHE A 125 4.05 9.92 5.52
N SER A 126 3.42 9.04 4.76
CA SER A 126 1.97 8.83 4.76
C SER A 126 1.70 7.34 4.89
N LEU A 127 0.86 6.96 5.87
CA LEU A 127 0.38 5.60 6.06
C LEU A 127 -1.13 5.53 5.81
N GLU A 128 -1.56 4.55 5.03
CA GLU A 128 -2.95 4.22 4.78
C GLU A 128 -3.14 2.72 4.98
N ALA A 129 -4.16 2.30 5.70
CA ALA A 129 -4.42 0.91 6.04
C ALA A 129 -5.83 0.52 5.60
N ARG A 130 -6.00 -0.72 5.14
CA ARG A 130 -7.29 -1.31 4.82
C ARG A 130 -7.34 -2.78 5.23
N ALA A 131 -8.47 -3.24 5.74
CA ALA A 131 -8.72 -4.65 5.98
C ALA A 131 -10.01 -5.05 5.28
N ILE A 132 -9.92 -6.06 4.41
CA ILE A 132 -11.08 -6.60 3.70
C ILE A 132 -11.11 -8.11 3.90
N GLY A 133 -12.24 -8.62 4.37
CA GLY A 133 -12.40 -10.05 4.64
C GLY A 133 -13.78 -10.38 5.18
N LEU A 134 -13.97 -11.65 5.53
CA LEU A 134 -15.22 -12.15 6.09
C LEU A 134 -14.95 -12.83 7.43
N LEU A 135 -15.82 -12.59 8.40
CA LEU A 135 -15.90 -13.36 9.63
C LEU A 135 -17.21 -14.12 9.65
N ARG A 136 -17.16 -15.40 10.00
CA ARG A 136 -18.33 -16.29 10.07
C ARG A 136 -18.33 -17.04 11.38
N SER A 137 -19.49 -17.06 12.03
CA SER A 137 -19.76 -17.92 13.17
C SER A 137 -20.98 -18.80 12.90
N GLU A 138 -21.08 -19.89 13.65
CA GLU A 138 -22.26 -20.76 13.62
C GLU A 138 -23.25 -20.40 14.73
N GLY A 139 -24.55 -20.56 14.41
CA GLY A 139 -25.68 -20.37 15.31
C GLY A 139 -25.67 -21.32 16.53
N MET A 140 -26.30 -20.84 17.60
CA MET A 140 -26.27 -21.42 18.95
C MET A 140 -26.77 -22.87 19.11
N HIS A 141 -27.40 -23.47 18.10
CA HIS A 141 -28.16 -24.70 18.33
C HIS A 141 -27.29 -25.93 18.62
N HIS A 142 -26.02 -25.96 18.19
CA HIS A 142 -25.16 -27.16 18.29
C HIS A 142 -23.69 -26.91 18.69
N GLY A 143 -23.38 -25.69 19.12
CA GLY A 143 -22.04 -25.24 19.49
C GLY A 143 -21.96 -23.72 19.34
N CYS A 144 -21.02 -23.08 20.02
CA CYS A 144 -20.71 -21.67 19.80
C CYS A 144 -19.41 -21.61 19.01
N GLY A 145 -19.52 -21.33 17.71
CA GLY A 145 -18.40 -20.92 16.89
C GLY A 145 -18.17 -19.42 17.00
N GLY A 146 -16.93 -18.99 16.86
CA GLY A 146 -16.54 -17.59 16.85
C GLY A 146 -15.43 -17.34 15.85
N ALA A 147 -15.39 -16.14 15.30
CA ALA A 147 -14.29 -15.70 14.44
C ALA A 147 -13.95 -14.24 14.75
N SER A 148 -12.67 -13.90 14.69
CA SER A 148 -12.20 -12.57 15.01
C SER A 148 -10.95 -12.17 14.24
N ILE A 149 -10.77 -10.86 14.13
CA ILE A 149 -9.47 -10.25 13.89
C ILE A 149 -9.05 -9.46 15.12
N SER A 150 -7.79 -9.61 15.53
CA SER A 150 -7.20 -8.77 16.57
C SER A 150 -6.85 -7.40 16.00
N VAL A 151 -6.20 -6.56 16.81
CA VAL A 151 -5.69 -5.27 16.35
C VAL A 151 -4.70 -5.50 15.20
N ALA A 152 -5.06 -5.01 14.00
CA ALA A 152 -4.19 -4.99 12.84
C ALA A 152 -3.43 -3.66 12.85
N ALA A 153 -2.11 -3.68 12.91
CA ALA A 153 -1.31 -2.48 13.14
C ALA A 153 -0.07 -2.44 12.25
N ALA A 154 0.35 -1.22 11.91
CA ALA A 154 1.61 -0.94 11.26
C ALA A 154 2.27 0.32 11.86
N ALA A 155 3.59 0.30 11.97
CA ALA A 155 4.37 1.42 12.48
C ALA A 155 5.69 1.54 11.72
N VAL A 156 6.18 2.78 11.59
CA VAL A 156 7.55 3.07 11.14
C VAL A 156 8.31 3.64 12.32
N ASN A 157 9.44 3.02 12.64
CA ASN A 157 10.33 3.41 13.71
C ASN A 157 11.63 3.97 13.15
N CYS A 158 12.23 4.93 13.84
CA CYS A 158 13.61 5.33 13.63
C CYS A 158 14.38 4.98 14.91
N GLU A 159 15.26 3.99 14.80
CA GLU A 159 15.93 3.38 15.96
C GLU A 159 14.92 2.84 17.00
N THR A 160 14.73 3.56 18.11
CA THR A 160 13.83 3.18 19.22
C THR A 160 12.58 4.07 19.30
N SER A 161 12.47 5.08 18.44
CA SER A 161 11.36 6.03 18.45
C SER A 161 10.36 5.71 17.35
N GLU A 162 9.09 5.60 17.72
CA GLU A 162 7.99 5.51 16.77
C GLU A 162 7.83 6.86 16.05
N VAL A 163 7.87 6.83 14.72
CA VAL A 163 7.74 8.02 13.87
C VAL A 163 6.28 8.20 13.46
N ILE A 164 5.64 7.12 13.03
CA ILE A 164 4.25 7.11 12.60
C ILE A 164 3.67 5.71 12.79
N ALA A 165 2.41 5.62 13.22
CA ALA A 165 1.70 4.37 13.38
C ALA A 165 0.24 4.49 12.93
N ILE A 166 -0.34 3.35 12.59
CA ILE A 166 -1.74 3.20 12.20
C ILE A 166 -2.25 1.84 12.71
N SER A 167 -3.50 1.81 13.18
CA SER A 167 -4.13 0.59 13.67
C SER A 167 -5.61 0.56 13.29
N LEU A 168 -6.11 -0.61 12.90
CA LEU A 168 -7.53 -0.83 12.63
C LEU A 168 -8.27 -1.37 13.87
N THR A 169 -9.57 -1.12 13.91
CA THR A 169 -10.44 -1.60 14.99
C THR A 169 -10.56 -3.13 14.92
N PRO A 170 -10.43 -3.86 16.05
CA PRO A 170 -10.65 -5.30 16.07
C PRO A 170 -12.13 -5.63 15.87
N HIS A 171 -12.42 -6.77 15.23
CA HIS A 171 -13.77 -7.25 15.00
C HIS A 171 -13.92 -8.71 15.41
N SER A 172 -15.11 -9.08 15.86
CA SER A 172 -15.46 -10.45 16.22
C SER A 172 -16.93 -10.74 15.95
N VAL A 173 -17.23 -11.99 15.63
CA VAL A 173 -18.59 -12.51 15.47
C VAL A 173 -18.77 -13.78 16.28
N GLY A 174 -20.00 -14.02 16.73
CA GLY A 174 -20.38 -15.25 17.43
C GLY A 174 -21.86 -15.56 17.26
N GLY A 175 -22.29 -16.76 17.65
CA GLY A 175 -23.71 -17.10 17.76
C GLY A 175 -24.49 -17.09 16.43
N GLY A 176 -23.82 -17.29 15.29
CA GLY A 176 -24.43 -17.37 13.96
C GLY A 176 -24.35 -16.08 13.16
N GLU A 177 -23.70 -15.07 13.72
CA GLU A 177 -23.38 -13.83 13.04
C GLU A 177 -22.37 -14.04 11.92
N ASN A 178 -22.53 -13.25 10.87
CA ASN A 178 -21.58 -13.14 9.77
C ASN A 178 -21.30 -11.65 9.54
N LEU A 179 -20.04 -11.29 9.38
CA LEU A 179 -19.61 -9.91 9.18
C LEU A 179 -18.71 -9.83 7.95
N SER A 180 -19.03 -8.92 7.05
CA SER A 180 -18.11 -8.50 5.98
C SER A 180 -17.35 -7.28 6.47
N ILE A 181 -16.04 -7.38 6.50
CA ILE A 181 -15.14 -6.29 6.90
C ILE A 181 -14.66 -5.57 5.64
N ASN A 182 -14.72 -4.24 5.67
CA ASN A 182 -14.17 -3.35 4.64
C ASN A 182 -13.74 -2.05 5.33
N ASP A 183 -12.73 -2.20 6.19
CA ASP A 183 -12.21 -1.11 6.99
C ASP A 183 -11.13 -0.36 6.22
N HIS A 184 -11.08 0.95 6.45
CA HIS A 184 -10.10 1.86 5.90
C HIS A 184 -9.73 2.89 6.96
N GLU A 185 -8.44 3.15 7.11
CA GLU A 185 -7.90 4.15 8.03
C GLU A 185 -6.77 4.92 7.34
N GLY A 186 -6.65 6.22 7.66
CA GLY A 186 -5.68 7.13 7.07
C GLY A 186 -6.22 7.97 5.89
N PRO A 187 -5.35 8.74 5.22
CA PRO A 187 -3.92 8.81 5.42
C PRO A 187 -3.55 9.47 6.76
N VAL A 188 -2.69 8.82 7.54
CA VAL A 188 -1.96 9.46 8.64
C VAL A 188 -0.67 10.00 8.05
N GLU A 189 -0.38 11.28 8.27
CA GLU A 189 0.85 11.91 7.77
C GLU A 189 1.74 12.33 8.93
N GLN A 190 3.05 12.13 8.78
CA GLN A 190 4.05 12.61 9.71
C GLN A 190 5.09 13.46 8.98
N THR A 191 5.25 14.70 9.44
CA THR A 191 6.27 15.65 8.97
C THR A 191 6.95 16.35 10.17
N PRO A 192 8.24 16.71 10.07
CA PRO A 192 9.17 16.37 9.00
C PRO A 192 9.91 15.06 9.28
N ILE A 193 10.26 14.32 8.23
CA ILE A 193 11.21 13.22 8.31
C ILE A 193 12.50 13.56 7.55
N MET A 194 13.59 12.89 7.93
CA MET A 194 14.92 13.07 7.37
C MET A 194 15.36 11.83 6.56
N ALA A 195 16.30 12.00 5.64
CA ALA A 195 16.98 10.86 5.04
C ALA A 195 17.68 10.01 6.12
N GLY A 196 17.62 8.69 6.00
CA GLY A 196 18.15 7.80 7.03
C GLY A 196 17.51 6.41 7.04
N LYS A 197 17.84 5.65 8.08
CA LYS A 197 17.35 4.28 8.27
C LYS A 197 16.11 4.26 9.14
N TYR A 198 15.15 3.46 8.74
CA TYR A 198 13.89 3.24 9.43
C TYR A 198 13.56 1.75 9.45
N THR A 199 12.72 1.35 10.37
CA THR A 199 12.22 -0.02 10.46
C THR A 199 10.71 0.01 10.46
N TYR A 200 10.11 -0.57 9.42
CA TYR A 200 8.67 -0.78 9.33
C TYR A 200 8.31 -2.08 10.03
N HIS A 201 7.30 -2.03 10.91
CA HIS A 201 6.75 -3.18 11.60
C HIS A 201 5.26 -3.28 11.33
N GLN A 202 4.75 -4.47 11.01
CA GLN A 202 3.33 -4.72 10.77
C GLN A 202 2.93 -6.05 11.39
N THR A 203 1.76 -6.06 12.03
CA THR A 203 1.18 -7.24 12.66
C THR A 203 -0.28 -7.41 12.26
N PHE A 204 -0.71 -8.67 12.15
CA PHE A 204 -2.08 -9.03 11.87
C PHE A 204 -2.37 -10.40 12.48
N VAL A 205 -3.52 -10.55 13.15
CA VAL A 205 -3.90 -11.84 13.74
C VAL A 205 -5.35 -12.12 13.42
N ILE A 206 -5.60 -13.30 12.85
CA ILE A 206 -6.94 -13.81 12.60
C ILE A 206 -7.14 -15.10 13.38
N THR A 207 -8.31 -15.27 13.97
CA THR A 207 -8.65 -16.44 14.79
C THR A 207 -10.04 -16.95 14.47
N ALA A 208 -10.20 -18.27 14.44
CA ALA A 208 -11.47 -18.96 14.46
C ALA A 208 -11.48 -19.98 15.60
N GLU A 209 -12.58 -20.07 16.32
CA GLU A 209 -12.78 -20.98 17.43
C GLU A 209 -14.14 -21.66 17.35
N HIS A 210 -14.22 -22.86 17.93
CA HIS A 210 -15.45 -23.61 17.99
C HIS A 210 -15.47 -24.50 19.23
N THR A 211 -16.53 -24.39 20.02
CA THR A 211 -16.72 -25.28 21.18
C THR A 211 -16.90 -26.73 20.74
N ARG A 212 -16.64 -27.68 21.64
CA ARG A 212 -16.94 -29.11 21.42
C ARG A 212 -18.39 -29.34 20.97
N GLY A 213 -18.59 -30.30 20.07
CA GLY A 213 -19.89 -30.66 19.50
C GLY A 213 -19.84 -32.04 18.84
N ILE A 214 -20.89 -32.84 19.01
CA ILE A 214 -21.00 -34.21 18.46
C ILE A 214 -21.81 -34.21 17.15
N ILE A 215 -22.72 -33.24 17.00
CA ILE A 215 -23.53 -33.08 15.80
C ILE A 215 -22.68 -32.35 14.77
N PRO A 216 -22.55 -32.88 13.55
CA PRO A 216 -21.89 -32.16 12.45
C PRO A 216 -22.56 -30.80 12.25
N SER A 217 -21.78 -29.75 12.40
CA SER A 217 -22.22 -28.36 12.41
C SER A 217 -21.24 -27.55 11.55
N LYS A 218 -21.66 -26.35 11.13
CA LYS A 218 -20.83 -25.48 10.27
C LYS A 218 -19.62 -24.98 11.03
N ALA A 219 -18.47 -24.88 10.36
CA ALA A 219 -17.28 -24.32 10.98
C ALA A 219 -17.35 -22.79 11.07
N ALA A 220 -16.74 -22.23 12.11
CA ALA A 220 -16.44 -20.80 12.16
C ALA A 220 -15.19 -20.50 11.33
N SER A 221 -15.14 -19.33 10.70
CA SER A 221 -14.01 -18.95 9.84
C SER A 221 -13.72 -17.45 9.86
N ALA A 222 -12.44 -17.13 9.67
CA ALA A 222 -11.98 -15.79 9.30
C ALA A 222 -11.26 -15.88 7.95
N GLU A 223 -11.79 -15.21 6.93
CA GLU A 223 -11.35 -15.29 5.53
C GLU A 223 -10.77 -13.96 5.05
N PHE A 224 -9.44 -13.91 4.89
CA PHE A 224 -8.68 -12.75 4.39
C PHE A 224 -7.76 -13.15 3.22
N ASP A 225 -8.09 -14.23 2.52
CA ASP A 225 -7.40 -14.68 1.31
C ASP A 225 -8.44 -15.07 0.25
N PRO A 226 -8.31 -14.58 -0.99
CA PRO A 226 -9.23 -14.94 -2.08
C PRO A 226 -9.20 -16.42 -2.48
N THR A 227 -8.09 -17.12 -2.24
CA THR A 227 -7.76 -18.38 -2.92
C THR A 227 -7.58 -19.56 -1.98
N ALA A 228 -7.39 -19.31 -0.69
CA ALA A 228 -6.92 -20.34 0.23
C ALA A 228 -8.00 -21.25 0.83
N LEU A 229 -9.28 -20.89 0.73
CA LEU A 229 -10.34 -21.69 1.35
C LEU A 229 -10.91 -22.72 0.36
N ASP A 230 -10.70 -24.00 0.68
CA ASP A 230 -11.28 -25.10 -0.09
C ASP A 230 -12.83 -25.04 -0.01
N PRO A 231 -13.54 -25.15 -1.15
CA PRO A 231 -15.00 -25.17 -1.21
C PRO A 231 -15.66 -26.16 -0.23
N LEU A 232 -14.99 -27.23 0.18
CA LEU A 232 -15.50 -28.20 1.16
C LEU A 232 -15.76 -27.59 2.55
N TRP A 233 -15.15 -26.45 2.88
CA TRP A 233 -15.36 -25.74 4.15
C TRP A 233 -16.40 -24.63 4.06
N ILE A 234 -16.83 -24.26 2.85
CA ILE A 234 -17.80 -23.19 2.59
C ILE A 234 -19.11 -23.85 2.17
N SER A 235 -20.19 -23.59 2.89
CA SER A 235 -21.51 -24.02 2.44
C SER A 235 -21.95 -23.19 1.22
N TYR A 236 -22.47 -23.83 0.18
CA TYR A 236 -23.07 -23.14 -0.99
C TYR A 236 -24.13 -22.10 -0.60
N TRP A 237 -24.82 -22.31 0.53
CA TRP A 237 -25.88 -21.45 1.05
C TRP A 237 -25.39 -20.31 1.94
N GLU A 238 -24.09 -20.04 1.97
CA GLU A 238 -23.54 -18.98 2.80
C GLU A 238 -23.77 -17.58 2.21
N PRO A 239 -24.07 -16.59 3.07
CA PRO A 239 -24.07 -15.20 2.65
C PRO A 239 -22.67 -14.86 2.12
N PHE A 240 -22.58 -14.00 1.09
CA PHE A 240 -21.33 -13.56 0.47
C PHE A 240 -20.57 -14.59 -0.39
N HIS A 241 -21.17 -15.73 -0.76
CA HIS A 241 -20.55 -16.70 -1.68
C HIS A 241 -20.12 -16.08 -3.03
N GLY A 242 -20.81 -15.02 -3.49
CA GLY A 242 -20.48 -14.26 -4.71
C GLY A 242 -19.67 -12.98 -4.51
N ALA A 243 -19.17 -12.70 -3.29
CA ALA A 243 -18.36 -11.51 -3.06
C ALA A 243 -17.06 -11.56 -3.86
N THR A 244 -16.68 -10.45 -4.49
CA THR A 244 -15.40 -10.37 -5.20
C THR A 244 -14.27 -10.35 -4.18
N LYS A 245 -13.52 -11.45 -4.07
CA LYS A 245 -12.47 -11.60 -3.05
C LYS A 245 -11.13 -10.97 -3.42
N LYS A 246 -11.04 -10.27 -4.56
CA LYS A 246 -9.76 -9.81 -5.15
C LYS A 246 -8.92 -8.92 -4.23
N ASP A 247 -9.57 -8.17 -3.34
CA ASP A 247 -8.93 -7.20 -2.46
C ASP A 247 -8.84 -7.68 -1.01
N PHE A 248 -9.13 -8.96 -0.75
CA PHE A 248 -9.08 -9.53 0.59
C PHE A 248 -7.67 -9.44 1.17
N GLY A 249 -7.57 -9.28 2.48
CA GLY A 249 -6.31 -9.15 3.20
C GLY A 249 -6.26 -7.87 4.04
N PHE A 250 -5.21 -7.79 4.84
CA PHE A 250 -4.81 -6.56 5.52
C PHE A 250 -3.71 -5.89 4.70
N GLN A 251 -4.01 -4.75 4.08
CA GLN A 251 -3.09 -4.00 3.25
C GLN A 251 -2.71 -2.67 3.91
N VAL A 252 -1.42 -2.35 3.87
CA VAL A 252 -0.89 -1.05 4.28
C VAL A 252 -0.08 -0.45 3.14
N ILE A 253 -0.33 0.82 2.87
CA ILE A 253 0.39 1.62 1.89
C ILE A 253 1.21 2.66 2.64
N LEU A 254 2.54 2.55 2.53
CA LEU A 254 3.49 3.53 3.02
C LEU A 254 4.00 4.35 1.84
N LYS A 255 3.83 5.67 1.90
CA LYS A 255 4.37 6.62 0.92
C LYS A 255 5.34 7.58 1.57
N VAL A 256 6.33 8.01 0.80
CA VAL A 256 7.20 9.13 1.15
C VAL A 256 7.05 10.24 0.11
N ALA A 257 6.96 11.49 0.53
CA ALA A 257 6.85 12.64 -0.37
C ALA A 257 7.71 13.81 0.10
N ASP A 258 8.09 14.69 -0.82
CA ASP A 258 8.74 15.96 -0.51
C ASP A 258 7.80 16.87 0.29
N ASP A 259 8.28 17.42 1.41
CA ASP A 259 7.56 18.36 2.28
C ASP A 259 8.17 19.78 2.22
N THR A 260 9.02 20.04 1.24
CA THR A 260 9.55 21.38 1.00
C THR A 260 8.38 22.28 0.57
N PRO A 261 8.12 23.41 1.26
CA PRO A 261 7.10 24.34 0.85
C PRO A 261 7.41 24.76 -0.59
N LYS A 262 6.52 24.41 -1.53
CA LYS A 262 6.62 24.93 -2.88
C LYS A 262 6.49 26.44 -2.75
N GLU A 263 7.60 27.16 -2.94
CA GLU A 263 7.52 28.59 -3.22
C GLU A 263 6.62 28.71 -4.43
N GLU A 264 5.37 29.14 -4.21
CA GLU A 264 4.48 29.45 -5.31
C GLU A 264 5.26 30.36 -6.25
N PRO A 265 5.32 30.05 -7.55
CA PRO A 265 6.08 30.85 -8.49
C PRO A 265 5.55 32.27 -8.32
N LYS A 266 6.39 33.15 -7.72
CA LYS A 266 6.08 34.57 -7.59
C LYS A 266 5.66 34.99 -8.98
N ALA A 267 4.37 35.22 -9.17
CA ALA A 267 3.83 35.62 -10.44
C ALA A 267 4.71 36.76 -10.90
N GLU A 268 5.44 36.56 -12.01
CA GLU A 268 6.29 37.59 -12.58
C GLU A 268 5.43 38.84 -12.64
N GLU A 269 5.74 39.78 -11.76
CA GLU A 269 5.06 41.05 -11.65
C GLU A 269 5.29 41.69 -13.00
N LYS A 270 4.29 41.55 -13.90
CA LYS A 270 4.29 42.16 -15.22
C LYS A 270 4.50 43.64 -14.95
N LYS A 271 5.73 44.07 -15.20
CA LYS A 271 6.14 45.46 -15.12
C LYS A 271 5.33 46.18 -16.19
N ASP A 272 4.18 46.71 -15.80
CA ASP A 272 3.33 47.53 -16.64
C ASP A 272 4.17 48.70 -17.14
N GLU A 273 4.60 48.59 -18.40
CA GLU A 273 5.26 49.65 -19.14
C GLU A 273 4.22 50.73 -19.40
N LYS A 274 4.12 51.65 -18.43
CA LYS A 274 3.24 52.81 -18.44
C LYS A 274 3.61 53.73 -19.60
N LYS A 275 2.99 53.50 -20.78
CA LYS A 275 2.98 54.46 -21.88
C LYS A 275 2.19 55.70 -21.47
N ASN A 276 2.90 56.80 -21.20
CA ASN A 276 2.33 58.14 -21.14
C ASN A 276 1.75 58.49 -22.51
N GLY A 277 0.43 58.50 -22.63
CA GLY A 277 -0.30 59.12 -23.73
C GLY A 277 -1.07 60.32 -23.21
N ASP A 278 -0.60 61.52 -23.57
CA ASP A 278 -1.34 62.78 -23.44
C ASP A 278 -2.66 62.70 -24.20
N GLU A 279 -3.79 62.67 -23.48
CA GLU A 279 -5.12 62.71 -24.10
C GLU A 279 -5.75 64.10 -23.89
N LYS A 280 -5.91 64.78 -25.03
CA LYS A 280 -6.43 66.14 -25.18
C LYS A 280 -7.93 66.18 -24.88
N LYS A 281 -8.31 67.09 -23.99
CA LYS A 281 -9.69 67.43 -23.59
C LYS A 281 -10.50 67.98 -24.79
N PRO A 282 -11.70 67.44 -25.12
CA PRO A 282 -12.62 68.12 -26.02
C PRO A 282 -13.56 69.07 -25.25
N GLU A 283 -13.67 70.28 -25.79
CA GLU A 283 -14.56 71.37 -25.39
C GLU A 283 -15.96 71.09 -25.94
N VAL A 284 -16.96 70.92 -25.07
CA VAL A 284 -18.37 70.79 -25.47
C VAL A 284 -19.05 72.15 -25.31
N ARG A 285 -19.35 72.77 -26.45
CA ARG A 285 -20.26 73.92 -26.58
C ARG A 285 -21.70 73.46 -26.39
N LEU A 286 -22.40 74.08 -25.43
CA LEU A 286 -23.86 74.08 -25.34
C LEU A 286 -24.40 75.28 -26.10
N SER A 287 -25.23 75.04 -27.12
CA SER A 287 -26.08 76.05 -27.74
C SER A 287 -27.54 75.69 -27.49
N TYR A 288 -28.25 76.67 -26.94
CA TYR A 288 -29.70 76.74 -26.73
C TYR A 288 -30.45 76.91 -28.05
#